data_AF-A0A833PHX7-F1
#
_entry.id   AF-A0A833PHX7-F1
#
_cell.length_a   1.000
_cell.length_b   1.000
_cell.length_c   1.000
_cell.angle_alpha   90.00
_cell.angle_beta   90.00
_cell.angle_gamma   90.00
#
_symmetry.space_group_name_H-M   'P 1'
#
loop_
_entity.id
_entity.type
_entity.pdbx_description
1 polymer ?
#
loop_
_entity_poly.entity_id
_entity_poly.type
_entity_poly.pdbx_seq_one_letter_code
_entity_poly.pdbx_strand_id
1 'polypeptide(L)' 'MNAQDLKDFHQCKTRRDLSKKTGYSEVTLWKWEKFGIPLTTQAVLQIKTNGKLQADLCPSLRELEEINLSKN' A
#
# COMPACT_ATOMS: atom_id res chain seq x y z
N MET A 1 -5.21 1.43 2.60
CA MET A 1 -4.25 2.51 2.26
C MET A 1 -4.75 3.36 1.09
N ASN A 2 -4.27 4.60 0.98
CA ASN A 2 -4.54 5.51 -0.13
C ASN A 2 -3.23 6.05 -0.77
N ALA A 3 -3.35 6.85 -1.84
CA ALA A 3 -2.20 7.38 -2.57
C ALA A 3 -1.36 8.41 -1.79
N GLN A 4 -1.95 9.08 -0.79
CA GLN A 4 -1.22 9.96 0.11
C GLN A 4 -0.37 9.15 1.08
N ASP A 5 -0.87 8.03 1.61
CA ASP A 5 -0.09 7.14 2.47
C ASP A 5 1.19 6.65 1.75
N LEU A 6 1.09 6.36 0.45
CA LEU A 6 2.25 6.01 -0.39
C LEU A 6 3.27 7.16 -0.49
N LYS A 7 2.80 8.39 -0.66
CA LYS A 7 3.68 9.57 -0.72
C LYS A 7 4.39 9.78 0.60
N ASP A 8 3.66 9.71 1.70
CA ASP A 8 4.20 9.95 3.03
C ASP A 8 5.23 8.86 3.39
N PHE A 9 4.92 7.60 3.10
CA PHE A 9 5.85 6.48 3.28
C PHE A 9 7.16 6.64 2.49
N HIS A 10 7.07 7.10 1.24
CA HIS A 10 8.24 7.30 0.39
C HIS A 10 8.90 8.68 0.55
N GLN A 11 8.34 9.55 1.40
CA GLN A 11 8.74 10.96 1.60
C GLN A 11 8.72 11.78 0.31
N CYS A 12 7.72 11.54 -0.54
CA CYS A 12 7.56 12.20 -1.82
C CYS A 12 6.54 13.34 -1.73
N LYS A 13 6.92 14.55 -2.21
CA LYS A 13 6.00 15.70 -2.23
C LYS A 13 5.07 15.69 -3.44
N THR A 14 5.54 15.13 -4.56
CA THR A 14 4.81 15.14 -5.83
C THR A 14 4.57 13.74 -6.38
N ARG A 15 3.57 13.59 -7.23
CA ARG A 15 3.34 12.33 -8.00
C ARG A 15 4.55 11.95 -8.83
N ARG A 16 5.29 12.92 -9.38
CA ARG A 16 6.49 12.68 -10.17
C ARG A 16 7.60 12.04 -9.35
N ASP A 17 7.80 12.50 -8.12
CA ASP A 17 8.81 11.92 -7.22
C ASP A 17 8.44 10.49 -6.86
N LEU A 18 7.16 10.27 -6.54
CA LEU A 18 6.64 8.94 -6.22
C LEU A 18 6.76 7.99 -7.43
N SER A 19 6.48 8.48 -8.64
CA SER A 19 6.64 7.74 -9.89
C SER A 19 8.08 7.27 -10.08
N LYS A 20 9.06 8.18 -9.93
CA LYS A 20 10.49 7.83 -10.02
C LYS A 20 10.92 6.80 -8.98
N LYS A 21 10.33 6.83 -7.78
CA LYS A 21 10.72 5.96 -6.66
C LYS A 21 10.05 4.58 -6.70
N THR A 22 8.83 4.50 -7.21
CA THR A 22 8.03 3.26 -7.22
C THR A 22 7.95 2.58 -8.58
N GLY A 23 8.26 3.30 -9.67
CA GLY A 23 8.14 2.83 -11.04
C GLY A 23 6.72 2.92 -11.63
N TYR A 24 5.72 3.33 -10.84
CA TYR A 24 4.36 3.53 -11.36
C TYR A 24 4.25 4.85 -12.12
N SER A 25 3.56 4.84 -13.27
CA SER A 25 3.37 6.06 -14.07
C SER A 25 2.62 7.16 -13.30
N GLU A 26 2.89 8.44 -13.62
CA GLU A 26 2.15 9.57 -13.03
C GLU A 26 0.63 9.47 -13.26
N VAL A 27 0.21 8.91 -14.40
CA VAL A 27 -1.22 8.69 -14.73
C VAL A 27 -1.84 7.63 -13.82
N THR A 28 -1.11 6.54 -13.54
CA THR A 28 -1.56 5.51 -12.59
C THR A 28 -1.72 6.10 -11.19
N LEU A 29 -0.74 6.87 -10.73
CA LEU A 29 -0.78 7.51 -9.42
C LEU A 29 -1.92 8.54 -9.33
N TRP A 30 -2.16 9.32 -10.39
CA TRP A 30 -3.33 10.21 -10.47
C TRP A 30 -4.65 9.44 -10.39
N LYS A 31 -4.78 8.30 -11.09
CA LYS A 31 -5.97 7.45 -10.99
C LYS A 31 -6.17 6.96 -9.55
N TRP A 32 -5.11 6.57 -8.85
CA TRP A 32 -5.22 6.14 -7.45
C TRP A 32 -5.62 7.26 -6.48
N GLU A 33 -5.18 8.49 -6.73
CA GLU A 33 -5.64 9.65 -5.95
C GLU A 33 -7.13 9.94 -6.17
N LYS A 34 -7.65 9.69 -7.38
CA LYS A 34 -9.04 9.98 -7.72
C LYS A 34 -10.02 8.86 -7.39
N PHE A 35 -9.60 7.62 -7.60
CA PHE A 35 -10.48 6.44 -7.56
C PHE A 35 -10.08 5.42 -6.49
N GLY A 36 -8.97 5.66 -5.78
CA GLY A 36 -8.40 4.71 -4.84
C GLY A 36 -7.44 3.72 -5.49
N ILE A 37 -6.64 3.07 -4.65
CA ILE A 37 -5.69 2.03 -5.06
C ILE A 37 -6.45 0.70 -5.16
N PRO A 38 -6.36 -0.05 -6.28
CA PRO A 38 -6.96 -1.38 -6.38
C PRO A 38 -6.51 -2.30 -5.25
N LEU A 39 -7.42 -3.09 -4.68
CA LEU A 39 -7.16 -3.96 -3.53
C LEU A 39 -5.98 -4.93 -3.75
N THR A 40 -5.88 -5.50 -4.95
CA THR A 40 -4.76 -6.37 -5.34
C THR A 40 -3.42 -5.63 -5.27
N THR A 41 -3.40 -4.38 -5.74
CA THR A 41 -2.21 -3.53 -5.64
C THR A 41 -1.91 -3.15 -4.18
N GLN A 42 -2.93 -2.86 -3.37
CA GLN A 42 -2.73 -2.60 -1.95
C GLN A 42 -2.05 -3.79 -1.25
N ALA A 43 -2.49 -5.02 -1.53
CA ALA A 43 -1.88 -6.23 -0.98
C ALA A 43 -0.41 -6.38 -1.41
N VAL A 44 -0.11 -6.13 -2.69
CA VAL A 44 1.28 -6.14 -3.21
C VAL A 44 2.13 -5.09 -2.51
N LEU A 45 1.60 -3.87 -2.31
CA LEU A 45 2.29 -2.78 -1.63
C LEU A 45 2.54 -3.12 -0.15
N GLN A 46 1.59 -3.75 0.53
CA GLN A 46 1.76 -4.21 1.91
C GLN A 46 2.92 -5.21 2.03
N ILE A 47 2.98 -6.21 1.14
CA ILE A 47 4.08 -7.18 1.12
C ILE A 47 5.41 -6.47 0.87
N LYS A 48 5.46 -5.59 -0.15
CA LYS A 48 6.69 -4.84 -0.50
C LYS A 48 7.17 -3.89 0.59
N THR A 49 6.26 -3.41 1.43
CA THR A 49 6.59 -2.51 2.54
C THR A 49 6.71 -3.23 3.88
N ASN A 50 6.73 -4.58 3.87
CA ASN A 50 6.81 -5.43 5.05
C ASN A 50 5.75 -5.06 6.11
N GLY A 51 4.52 -4.81 5.67
CA GLY A 51 3.40 -4.48 6.54
C GLY A 51 3.31 -3.01 7.00
N LYS A 52 4.27 -2.15 6.62
CA LYS A 52 4.24 -0.73 7.01
C LYS A 52 3.07 0.04 6.37
N LEU A 53 2.67 -0.33 5.17
CA LEU A 53 1.39 0.08 4.58
C LEU A 53 0.41 -1.07 4.68
N GLN A 54 -0.78 -0.83 5.24
CA GLN A 54 -1.82 -1.85 5.35
C GLN A 54 -2.90 -1.70 4.26
N ALA A 55 -3.21 -2.82 3.61
CA ALA A 55 -4.31 -2.90 2.66
C ALA A 55 -5.65 -2.92 3.39
N ASP A 56 -6.68 -2.33 2.77
CA ASP A 56 -7.98 -2.13 3.44
C ASP A 56 -8.69 -3.43 3.84
N LEU A 57 -8.38 -4.54 3.17
CA LEU A 57 -9.02 -5.85 3.41
C LEU A 57 -8.02 -6.96 3.81
N CYS A 58 -6.78 -6.61 4.17
CA CYS A 58 -5.81 -7.60 4.62
C CYS A 58 -5.69 -7.52 6.14
N PRO A 59 -6.12 -8.56 6.90
CA PRO A 59 -5.78 -8.66 8.30
C PRO A 59 -4.26 -8.57 8.43
N SER A 60 -3.79 -7.81 9.41
CA SER A 60 -2.36 -7.66 9.63
C SER A 60 -1.70 -9.05 9.77
N LEU A 61 -0.43 -9.18 9.37
CA LEU A 61 0.30 -10.45 9.56
C LEU A 61 0.27 -10.90 11.03
N ARG A 62 0.23 -9.93 11.96
CA ARG A 62 0.06 -10.17 13.40
C ARG A 62 -1.29 -10.79 13.75
N GLU A 63 -2.39 -10.27 13.19
CA GLU A 63 -3.71 -10.88 13.38
C GLU A 63 -3.80 -12.27 12.73
N LEU A 64 -3.14 -12.50 11.60
CA LEU A 64 -3.07 -13.83 10.97
C LEU A 64 -2.24 -14.82 11.81
N GLU A 65 -1.16 -14.38 12.45
CA GLU A 65 -0.39 -15.16 13.42
C GLU A 65 -1.22 -15.48 14.67
N GLU A 66 -1.95 -14.51 15.23
CA GLU A 66 -2.85 -14.70 16.37
C GLU A 66 -4.02 -15.65 16.04
N ILE A 67 -4.59 -15.55 14.83
CA ILE A 67 -5.61 -16.49 14.34
C ILE A 67 -5.04 -17.90 14.16
N ASN A 68 -3.78 -18.04 13.71
CA ASN A 68 -3.15 -19.35 13.60
C ASN A 68 -2.78 -19.95 14.96
N LEU A 69 -2.37 -19.12 15.93
CA LEU A 69 -2.03 -19.55 17.29
C LEU A 69 -3.25 -19.96 18.11
N SER A 70 -4.41 -19.30 17.91
CA SER A 70 -5.67 -19.63 18.60
C SER A 70 -6.39 -20.87 18.08
N LYS A 71 -5.95 -21.43 16.94
CA LYS A 71 -6.52 -22.63 16.30
C LYS A 71 -5.78 -23.92 16.65
N ASN A 72 -4.73 -23.86 17.49
CA ASN A 72 -3.99 -25.02 18.01
C ASN A 72 -4.23 -25.21 19.51
#